data_AF-A0A1V4V473-F1
#
_entry.id   AF-A0A1V4V473-F1
#
_cell.length_a   1.000
_cell.length_b   1.000
_cell.length_c   1.000
_cell.angle_alpha   90.00
_cell.angle_beta   90.00
_cell.angle_gamma   90.00
#
_symmetry.space_group_name_H-M   'P 1'
#
loop_
_entity.id
_entity.type
_entity.pdbx_description
1 polymer ?
#
loop_
_entity_poly.entity_id
_entity_poly.type
_entity_poly.pdbx_seq_one_letter_code
_entity_poly.pdbx_strand_id
1 'polypeptide(L)'
;MMLKILMALASIMLVGMTLEGAAEADPLGAGYTIPVDLRRTSSLSDSVPIVFFDPRADHLGIDPLMRPLDPEHTWEYMDKISGRQYLRSYAIPAAHLRGRWAIHLTGGMPGQADLMLFQDGNVVLGRGDLAFGSSSFSATASGQIYGDVLYLDLVSPEDLMLYKLTLTIGQNSLSGGYNAFNGLGGTWSGSASGKRVA
;
A
#
# COMPACT_ATOMS: atom_id res chain seq x y z
N MET A 1 56.95 19.29 -9.03
CA MET A 1 55.69 18.61 -9.42
C MET A 1 55.50 17.25 -8.74
N MET A 2 56.56 16.46 -8.51
CA MET A 2 56.49 15.18 -7.76
C MET A 2 56.00 15.28 -6.30
N LEU A 3 56.34 16.35 -5.58
CA LEU A 3 55.99 16.48 -4.15
C LEU A 3 54.46 16.57 -3.89
N LYS A 4 53.70 17.14 -4.84
CA LYS A 4 52.24 17.25 -4.74
C LYS A 4 51.53 15.91 -4.96
N ILE A 5 52.08 15.07 -5.84
CA ILE A 5 51.55 13.73 -6.14
C ILE A 5 51.84 12.78 -4.96
N LEU A 6 53.01 12.91 -4.33
CA LEU A 6 53.37 12.11 -3.15
C LEU A 6 52.45 12.42 -1.94
N MET A 7 52.12 13.70 -1.75
CA MET A 7 51.18 14.13 -0.69
C MET A 7 49.74 13.63 -0.93
N ALA A 8 49.31 13.55 -2.19
CA ALA A 8 47.98 13.02 -2.56
C ALA A 8 47.87 11.50 -2.33
N LEU A 9 48.93 10.74 -2.62
CA LEU A 9 48.98 9.31 -2.33
C LEU A 9 49.03 9.00 -0.83
N ALA A 10 49.74 9.83 -0.06
CA ALA A 10 49.79 9.69 1.40
C ALA A 10 48.44 9.95 2.07
N SER A 11 47.64 10.88 1.54
CA SER A 11 46.31 11.19 2.08
C SER A 11 45.26 10.10 1.75
N ILE A 12 45.36 9.46 0.57
CA ILE A 12 44.49 8.32 0.22
C ILE A 12 44.81 7.09 1.08
N MET A 13 46.10 6.82 1.35
CA MET A 13 46.50 5.74 2.28
C MET A 13 46.05 6.01 3.72
N LEU A 14 46.07 7.28 4.17
CA LEU A 14 45.61 7.64 5.51
C LEU A 14 44.09 7.45 5.67
N VAL A 15 43.31 7.69 4.62
CA VAL A 15 41.85 7.44 4.61
C VAL A 15 41.53 5.94 4.51
N GLY A 16 42.38 5.16 3.83
CA GLY A 16 42.24 3.70 3.74
C GLY A 16 42.54 2.94 5.04
N MET A 17 43.35 3.54 5.94
CA MET A 17 43.70 2.93 7.24
C MET A 17 42.69 3.22 8.36
N THR A 18 41.72 4.13 8.14
CA THR A 18 40.64 4.41 9.10
C THR A 18 39.34 3.67 8.77
N LEU A 19 39.31 2.88 7.70
CA LEU A 19 38.20 1.97 7.38
C LEU A 19 38.55 0.57 7.89
N GLU A 20 38.64 0.42 9.21
CA GLU A 20 38.49 -0.89 9.82
C GLU A 20 37.05 -1.35 9.58
N GLY A 21 36.91 -2.50 8.92
CA GLY A 21 35.63 -3.06 8.55
C GLY A 21 34.73 -3.19 9.77
N ALA A 22 33.53 -2.62 9.68
CA ALA A 22 32.43 -3.02 10.53
C ALA A 22 32.15 -4.49 10.20
N ALA A 23 32.72 -5.37 11.02
CA ALA A 23 32.32 -6.76 11.10
C ALA A 23 30.81 -6.81 11.30
N GLU A 24 30.18 -7.69 10.54
CA GLU A 24 28.78 -8.06 10.55
C GLU A 24 28.23 -8.16 11.99
N ALA A 25 27.56 -7.11 12.43
CA ALA A 25 26.80 -7.13 13.68
C ALA A 25 25.49 -7.86 13.40
N ASP A 26 25.38 -9.08 13.92
CA ASP A 26 24.12 -9.85 13.97
C ASP A 26 23.06 -9.05 14.75
N PRO A 27 21.99 -8.56 14.09
CA PRO A 27 20.98 -7.73 14.74
C PRO A 27 20.05 -8.51 15.69
N LEU A 28 20.24 -9.83 15.86
CA LEU A 28 19.39 -10.66 16.72
C LEU A 28 20.08 -11.16 18.00
N GLY A 29 21.38 -10.89 18.18
CA GLY A 29 22.17 -11.44 19.30
C GLY A 29 22.35 -10.54 20.53
N ALA A 30 21.94 -9.27 20.49
CA ALA A 30 22.15 -8.34 21.61
C ALA A 30 20.95 -8.33 22.57
N GLY A 31 21.18 -8.75 23.81
CA GLY A 31 20.18 -8.87 24.87
C GLY A 31 19.33 -7.62 25.07
N TYR A 32 18.04 -7.75 24.77
CA TYR A 32 17.04 -6.72 25.06
C TYR A 32 16.81 -6.63 26.57
N THR A 33 17.24 -5.51 27.16
CA THR A 33 16.71 -5.09 28.47
C THR A 33 15.49 -4.21 28.18
N ILE A 34 14.29 -4.73 28.39
CA ILE A 34 13.06 -3.97 28.17
C ILE A 34 12.92 -2.95 29.32
N PRO A 35 12.86 -1.63 29.05
CA PRO A 35 12.58 -0.65 30.08
C PRO A 35 11.19 -0.91 30.67
N VAL A 36 11.08 -0.89 31.99
CA VAL A 36 9.80 -1.04 32.71
C VAL A 36 8.85 0.06 32.23
N ASP A 37 7.89 -0.32 31.38
CA ASP A 37 6.77 0.54 31.01
C ASP A 37 5.89 0.76 32.26
N LEU A 38 5.68 2.02 32.62
CA LEU A 38 4.77 2.44 33.70
C LEU A 38 3.30 2.09 33.42
N ARG A 39 2.98 1.51 32.25
CA ARG A 39 1.68 0.92 31.92
C ARG A 39 1.45 -0.49 32.49
N ARG A 40 2.43 -1.08 33.18
CA ARG A 40 2.25 -2.39 33.82
C ARG A 40 1.18 -2.27 34.91
N THR A 41 0.00 -2.82 34.68
CA THR A 41 -1.02 -2.95 35.74
C THR A 41 -0.42 -3.81 36.85
N SER A 42 -0.57 -3.38 38.10
CA SER A 42 0.02 -3.97 39.31
C SER A 42 -0.49 -5.39 39.64
N SER A 43 -1.05 -6.11 38.67
CA SER A 43 -1.72 -7.39 38.83
C SER A 43 -0.92 -8.59 38.29
N LEU A 44 0.21 -8.38 37.62
CA LEU A 44 1.14 -9.47 37.33
C LEU A 44 2.20 -9.49 38.43
N SER A 45 2.07 -10.43 39.36
CA SER A 45 3.16 -10.77 40.27
C SER A 45 4.39 -11.14 39.46
N ASP A 46 5.57 -10.72 39.93
CA ASP A 46 6.91 -10.98 39.37
C ASP A 46 7.30 -12.48 39.30
N SER A 47 6.33 -13.36 39.47
CA SER A 47 6.42 -14.82 39.51
C SER A 47 5.71 -15.50 38.33
N VAL A 48 5.20 -14.76 37.35
CA VAL A 48 4.74 -15.38 36.09
C VAL A 48 5.99 -15.74 35.29
N PRO A 49 6.33 -17.03 35.12
CA PRO A 49 7.47 -17.42 34.29
C PRO A 49 7.22 -16.90 32.87
N ILE A 50 8.23 -16.22 32.30
CA ILE A 50 8.24 -15.91 30.88
C ILE A 50 8.21 -17.26 30.17
N VAL A 51 7.07 -17.60 29.57
CA VAL A 51 6.94 -18.80 28.75
C VAL A 51 7.65 -18.51 27.44
N PHE A 52 8.84 -19.10 27.27
CA PHE A 52 9.55 -19.06 26.00
C PHE A 52 8.81 -19.96 25.01
N PHE A 53 8.20 -19.36 23.99
CA PHE A 53 7.65 -20.09 22.86
C PHE A 53 8.82 -20.51 21.96
N ASP A 54 9.00 -21.81 21.76
CA ASP A 54 9.91 -22.33 20.76
C ASP A 54 9.25 -22.18 19.38
N PRO A 55 9.71 -21.28 18.50
CA PRO A 55 9.06 -21.06 17.22
C PRO A 55 9.04 -22.29 16.29
N ARG A 56 9.77 -23.37 16.64
CA ARG A 56 9.79 -24.65 15.92
C ARG A 56 8.92 -25.74 16.55
N ALA A 57 8.39 -25.53 17.76
CA ALA A 57 7.49 -26.48 18.38
C ALA A 57 6.04 -26.21 17.94
N ASP A 58 5.25 -27.27 17.72
CA ASP A 58 3.81 -27.14 17.49
C ASP A 58 3.11 -26.91 18.83
N HIS A 59 3.12 -25.65 19.28
CA HIS A 59 2.53 -25.22 20.55
C HIS A 59 1.01 -25.39 20.62
N LEU A 60 0.35 -25.56 19.47
CA LEU A 60 -1.10 -25.60 19.37
C LEU A 60 -1.61 -27.05 19.24
N GLY A 61 -0.72 -28.02 19.02
CA GLY A 61 -1.08 -29.43 18.87
C GLY A 61 -2.10 -29.66 17.74
N ILE A 62 -2.12 -28.77 16.74
CA ILE A 62 -3.07 -28.85 15.64
C ILE A 62 -2.60 -29.98 14.74
N ASP A 63 -3.36 -31.08 14.75
CA ASP A 63 -3.14 -32.22 13.88
C ASP A 63 -2.81 -31.73 12.45
N PRO A 64 -1.76 -32.24 11.79
CA PRO A 64 -1.44 -31.90 10.41
C PRO A 64 -2.63 -32.01 9.44
N LEU A 65 -3.59 -32.89 9.72
CA LEU A 65 -4.84 -33.06 8.95
C LEU A 65 -5.91 -32.01 9.26
N MET A 66 -5.78 -31.29 10.37
CA MET A 66 -6.60 -30.13 10.76
C MET A 66 -5.97 -28.79 10.35
N ARG A 67 -4.78 -28.81 9.75
CA ARG A 67 -4.20 -27.61 9.14
C ARG A 67 -5.00 -27.26 7.89
N PRO A 68 -5.24 -25.96 7.62
CA PRO A 68 -5.84 -25.56 6.35
C PRO A 68 -5.01 -26.15 5.21
N LEU A 69 -5.63 -27.03 4.40
CA LEU A 69 -4.99 -27.72 3.27
C LEU A 69 -4.33 -26.74 2.29
N ASP A 70 -4.81 -25.50 2.31
CA ASP A 70 -4.31 -24.39 1.52
C ASP A 70 -4.59 -23.06 2.27
N PRO A 71 -3.59 -22.47 2.94
CA PRO A 71 -3.74 -21.17 3.62
C PRO A 71 -4.15 -20.04 2.66
N GLU A 72 -3.77 -20.16 1.39
CA GLU A 72 -3.89 -19.14 0.36
C GLU A 72 -5.32 -19.10 -0.19
N HIS A 73 -5.99 -20.24 -0.16
CA HIS A 73 -7.39 -20.42 -0.58
C HIS A 73 -8.36 -20.64 0.59
N THR A 74 -7.90 -20.46 1.83
CA THR A 74 -8.71 -20.68 3.05
C THR A 74 -9.99 -19.84 3.06
N TRP A 75 -9.99 -18.66 2.44
CA TRP A 75 -11.19 -17.82 2.33
C TRP A 75 -12.25 -18.42 1.40
N GLU A 76 -11.86 -19.09 0.32
CA GLU A 76 -12.79 -19.73 -0.63
C GLU A 76 -13.42 -21.00 -0.02
N TYR A 77 -12.64 -21.76 0.75
CA TYR A 77 -13.17 -22.89 1.51
C TYR A 77 -14.12 -22.46 2.62
N MET A 78 -13.78 -21.42 3.38
CA MET A 78 -14.65 -20.84 4.40
C MET A 78 -15.96 -20.29 3.82
N ASP A 79 -15.93 -19.76 2.60
CA ASP A 79 -17.14 -19.35 1.88
C ASP A 79 -18.07 -20.55 1.62
N LYS A 80 -17.54 -21.61 1.00
CA LYS A 80 -18.30 -22.81 0.60
C LYS A 80 -18.88 -23.61 1.78
N ILE A 81 -18.17 -23.70 2.91
CA ILE A 81 -18.59 -24.56 4.04
C ILE A 81 -19.35 -23.83 5.15
N SER A 82 -19.34 -22.49 5.18
CA SER A 82 -19.92 -21.73 6.29
C SER A 82 -21.44 -21.84 6.41
N GLY A 83 -22.12 -22.55 5.51
CA GLY A 83 -23.58 -22.72 5.55
C GLY A 83 -24.35 -21.40 5.48
N ARG A 84 -23.66 -20.30 5.12
CA ARG A 84 -24.24 -18.99 4.89
C ARG A 84 -24.93 -19.02 3.54
N GLN A 85 -26.08 -19.70 3.53
CA GLN A 85 -27.17 -19.29 2.67
C GLN A 85 -27.35 -17.79 2.93
N TYR A 86 -26.95 -16.98 1.95
CA TYR A 86 -26.64 -15.55 1.98
C TYR A 86 -27.77 -14.65 2.54
N LEU A 87 -28.12 -14.82 3.82
CA LEU A 87 -29.09 -14.04 4.58
C LEU A 87 -28.37 -13.05 5.49
N ARG A 88 -27.62 -12.17 4.83
CA ARG A 88 -27.64 -10.73 5.04
C ARG A 88 -26.81 -10.18 3.89
N SER A 89 -27.49 -9.46 3.00
CA SER A 89 -26.82 -8.44 2.21
C SER A 89 -25.82 -7.74 3.13
N TYR A 90 -24.53 -7.87 2.82
CA TYR A 90 -23.70 -6.68 2.93
C TYR A 90 -24.55 -5.66 2.20
N ALA A 91 -25.11 -4.68 2.92
CA ALA A 91 -25.76 -3.57 2.25
C ALA A 91 -24.59 -2.90 1.53
N ILE A 92 -24.28 -3.38 0.33
CA ILE A 92 -23.42 -2.73 -0.62
C ILE A 92 -24.12 -1.39 -0.72
N PRO A 93 -23.56 -0.31 -0.17
CA PRO A 93 -24.08 1.00 -0.51
C PRO A 93 -24.10 0.95 -2.03
N ALA A 94 -25.26 1.14 -2.66
CA ALA A 94 -25.34 1.18 -4.10
C ALA A 94 -24.61 2.46 -4.53
N ALA A 95 -23.28 2.43 -4.44
CA ALA A 95 -22.36 3.45 -4.84
C ALA A 95 -22.60 3.56 -6.33
N HIS A 96 -23.31 4.60 -6.74
CA HIS A 96 -23.73 4.76 -8.11
C HIS A 96 -22.64 5.53 -8.84
N LEU A 97 -21.51 4.91 -9.17
CA LEU A 97 -20.41 5.61 -9.82
C LEU A 97 -20.61 5.81 -11.32
N ARG A 98 -21.63 5.20 -11.93
CA ARG A 98 -21.93 5.36 -13.36
C ARG A 98 -22.17 6.84 -13.72
N GLY A 99 -21.57 7.30 -14.82
CA GLY A 99 -21.75 8.65 -15.35
C GLY A 99 -20.43 9.42 -15.48
N ARG A 100 -20.54 10.72 -15.72
CA ARG A 100 -19.38 11.59 -15.95
C ARG A 100 -18.86 12.17 -14.63
N TRP A 101 -17.55 12.16 -14.46
CA TRP A 101 -16.86 12.62 -13.28
C TRP A 101 -15.71 13.54 -13.66
N ALA A 102 -15.58 14.64 -12.95
CA ALA A 102 -14.41 15.50 -12.99
C ALA A 102 -13.62 15.29 -11.70
N ILE A 103 -12.41 14.74 -11.79
CA ILE A 103 -11.53 14.45 -10.67
C ILE A 103 -10.34 15.41 -10.71
N HIS A 104 -10.24 16.26 -9.72
CA HIS A 104 -9.13 17.18 -9.54
C HIS A 104 -8.03 16.52 -8.72
N LEU A 105 -6.80 16.56 -9.23
CA LEU A 105 -5.59 16.04 -8.59
C LEU A 105 -4.74 17.21 -8.12
N THR A 106 -4.24 17.12 -6.89
CA THR A 106 -3.37 18.13 -6.28
C THR A 106 -2.18 17.47 -5.60
N GLY A 107 -1.03 18.13 -5.54
CA GLY A 107 0.19 17.57 -4.93
C GLY A 107 1.34 17.52 -5.92
N GLY A 108 2.09 16.42 -5.93
CA GLY A 108 3.31 16.29 -6.73
C GLY A 108 3.11 16.40 -8.25
N MET A 109 1.90 16.13 -8.73
CA MET A 109 1.52 16.31 -10.13
C MET A 109 0.06 16.75 -10.24
N PRO A 110 -0.21 18.06 -10.10
CA PRO A 110 -1.57 18.57 -10.11
C PRO A 110 -2.16 18.49 -11.52
N GLY A 111 -3.44 18.16 -11.62
CA GLY A 111 -4.12 17.95 -12.89
C GLY A 111 -5.62 17.72 -12.74
N GLN A 112 -6.27 17.37 -13.84
CA GLN A 112 -7.69 17.06 -13.88
C GLN A 112 -7.95 15.84 -14.76
N ALA A 113 -8.73 14.90 -14.25
CA ALA A 113 -9.21 13.74 -15.00
C ALA A 113 -10.72 13.87 -15.23
N ASP A 114 -11.14 13.99 -16.49
CA ASP A 114 -12.55 14.01 -16.87
C ASP A 114 -12.93 12.65 -17.44
N LEU A 115 -13.66 11.84 -16.66
CA LEU A 115 -13.91 10.43 -16.92
C LEU A 115 -15.39 10.14 -17.13
N MET A 116 -15.69 9.26 -18.08
CA MET A 116 -16.96 8.54 -18.14
C MET A 116 -16.77 7.18 -17.47
N LEU A 117 -17.48 6.94 -16.37
CA LEU A 117 -17.45 5.69 -15.63
C LEU A 117 -18.67 4.83 -15.93
N PHE A 118 -18.43 3.53 -16.02
CA PHE A 118 -19.37 2.44 -16.15
C PHE A 118 -19.15 1.51 -14.97
N GLN A 119 -20.23 0.98 -14.41
CA GLN A 119 -20.15 0.12 -13.24
C GLN A 119 -21.05 -1.08 -13.44
N ASP A 120 -20.52 -2.25 -13.07
CA ASP A 120 -21.25 -3.49 -12.96
C ASP A 120 -20.91 -4.15 -11.63
N GLY A 121 -21.89 -4.17 -10.71
CA GLY A 121 -21.67 -4.53 -9.32
C GLY A 121 -20.57 -3.70 -8.66
N ASN A 122 -19.49 -4.35 -8.26
CA ASN A 122 -18.33 -3.72 -7.61
C ASN A 122 -17.19 -3.39 -8.59
N VAL A 123 -17.33 -3.74 -9.87
CA VAL A 123 -16.32 -3.45 -10.89
C VAL A 123 -16.65 -2.12 -11.56
N VAL A 124 -15.63 -1.28 -11.73
CA VAL A 124 -15.74 0.02 -12.40
C VAL A 124 -14.78 0.03 -13.59
N LEU A 125 -15.30 0.43 -14.74
CA LEU A 125 -14.51 0.71 -15.93
C LEU A 125 -14.76 2.15 -16.34
N GLY A 126 -13.80 2.75 -17.04
CA GLY A 126 -14.00 4.09 -17.53
C GLY A 126 -12.99 4.49 -18.58
N ARG A 127 -13.24 5.65 -19.16
CA ARG A 127 -12.34 6.30 -20.10
C ARG A 127 -12.55 7.79 -20.05
N GLY A 128 -11.56 8.55 -20.50
CA GLY A 128 -11.67 9.99 -20.61
C GLY A 128 -10.33 10.62 -20.87
N ASP A 129 -10.18 11.85 -20.41
CA ASP A 129 -9.00 12.64 -20.67
C ASP A 129 -8.36 13.07 -19.35
N LEU A 130 -7.04 13.11 -19.34
CA LEU A 130 -6.23 13.48 -18.21
C LEU A 130 -5.37 14.68 -18.61
N ALA A 131 -5.60 15.81 -17.94
CA ALA A 131 -4.95 17.08 -18.22
C ALA A 131 -3.92 17.42 -17.14
N PHE A 132 -2.69 17.74 -17.58
CA PHE A 132 -1.60 18.20 -16.73
C PHE A 132 -0.94 19.43 -17.35
N GLY A 133 -0.95 20.55 -16.63
CA GLY A 133 -0.44 21.81 -17.16
C GLY A 133 -1.15 22.20 -18.46
N SER A 134 -0.40 22.27 -19.57
CA SER A 134 -0.90 22.56 -20.91
C SER A 134 -1.16 21.33 -21.78
N SER A 135 -0.93 20.12 -21.26
CA SER A 135 -1.07 18.87 -22.00
C SER A 135 -2.30 18.09 -21.58
N SER A 136 -2.90 17.34 -22.50
CA SER A 136 -4.03 16.47 -22.24
C SER A 136 -3.82 15.16 -22.99
N PHE A 137 -4.06 14.05 -22.31
CA PHE A 137 -3.83 12.69 -22.81
C PHE A 137 -5.07 11.83 -22.61
N SER A 138 -5.31 10.88 -23.51
CA SER A 138 -6.36 9.89 -23.34
C SER A 138 -6.01 8.95 -22.17
N ALA A 139 -6.96 8.73 -21.27
CA ALA A 139 -6.83 7.85 -20.11
C ALA A 139 -7.91 6.77 -20.10
N THR A 140 -7.52 5.56 -19.72
CA THR A 140 -8.43 4.45 -19.42
C THR A 140 -8.46 4.22 -17.91
N ALA A 141 -9.64 3.93 -17.38
CA ALA A 141 -9.86 3.70 -15.95
C ALA A 141 -10.34 2.25 -15.71
N SER A 142 -9.80 1.61 -14.68
CA SER A 142 -10.27 0.31 -14.20
C SER A 142 -10.21 0.29 -12.68
N GLY A 143 -11.21 -0.24 -12.01
CA GLY A 143 -11.28 -0.16 -10.56
C GLY A 143 -12.25 -1.12 -9.91
N GLN A 144 -12.19 -1.17 -8.58
CA GLN A 144 -13.04 -1.99 -7.74
C GLN A 144 -13.55 -1.20 -6.52
N ILE A 145 -14.76 -1.54 -6.09
CA ILE A 145 -15.43 -0.95 -4.93
C ILE A 145 -15.42 -1.95 -3.77
N TYR A 146 -14.95 -1.51 -2.61
CA TYR A 146 -15.05 -2.24 -1.35
C TYR A 146 -15.68 -1.33 -0.29
N GLY A 147 -16.94 -1.61 0.05
CA GLY A 147 -17.71 -0.76 0.97
C GLY A 147 -17.95 0.63 0.37
N ASP A 148 -17.38 1.65 0.99
CA ASP A 148 -17.41 3.05 0.57
C ASP A 148 -16.10 3.52 -0.08
N VAL A 149 -15.19 2.60 -0.40
CA VAL A 149 -13.89 2.93 -1.01
C VAL A 149 -13.84 2.43 -2.46
N LEU A 150 -13.44 3.31 -3.36
CA LEU A 150 -13.10 3.04 -4.75
C LEU A 150 -11.58 3.01 -4.90
N TYR A 151 -11.05 1.88 -5.37
CA TYR A 151 -9.70 1.79 -5.90
C TYR A 151 -9.79 1.92 -7.42
N LEU A 152 -9.18 2.96 -7.98
CA LEU A 152 -9.25 3.25 -9.40
C LEU A 152 -7.85 3.43 -9.96
N ASP A 153 -7.50 2.59 -10.92
CA ASP A 153 -6.29 2.69 -11.72
C ASP A 153 -6.61 3.47 -12.99
N LEU A 154 -5.86 4.54 -13.25
CA LEU A 154 -5.94 5.38 -14.43
C LEU A 154 -4.64 5.26 -15.23
N VAL A 155 -4.73 4.70 -16.42
CA VAL A 155 -3.59 4.48 -17.32
C VAL A 155 -3.70 5.44 -18.50
N SER A 156 -2.66 6.23 -18.71
CA SER A 156 -2.45 6.99 -19.93
C SER A 156 -1.38 6.28 -20.79
N PRO A 157 -1.77 5.65 -21.92
CA PRO A 157 -0.83 4.87 -22.73
C PRO A 157 0.21 5.73 -23.45
N GLU A 158 -0.14 6.98 -23.76
CA GLU A 158 0.69 7.88 -24.57
C GLU A 158 1.95 8.35 -23.83
N ASP A 159 1.81 8.68 -22.54
CA ASP A 159 2.91 9.12 -21.67
C ASP A 159 3.43 8.00 -20.75
N LEU A 160 2.86 6.79 -20.88
CA LEU A 160 3.15 5.62 -20.06
C LEU A 160 3.08 5.95 -18.56
N MET A 161 1.97 6.56 -18.15
CA MET A 161 1.66 6.91 -16.76
C MET A 161 0.57 6.01 -16.17
N LEU A 162 0.76 5.61 -14.90
CA LEU A 162 -0.27 5.00 -14.08
C LEU A 162 -0.54 5.85 -12.84
N TYR A 163 -1.80 6.17 -12.61
CA TYR A 163 -2.30 6.75 -11.36
C TYR A 163 -3.13 5.71 -10.63
N LYS A 164 -2.80 5.46 -9.37
CA LYS A 164 -3.54 4.59 -8.45
C LYS A 164 -4.25 5.47 -7.44
N LEU A 165 -5.56 5.60 -7.60
CA LEU A 165 -6.41 6.43 -6.76
C LEU A 165 -7.11 5.56 -5.71
N THR A 166 -7.12 6.03 -4.48
CA THR A 166 -7.91 5.46 -3.39
C THR A 166 -8.87 6.54 -2.91
N LEU A 167 -10.15 6.37 -3.22
CA LEU A 167 -11.17 7.40 -3.07
C LEU A 167 -12.32 6.90 -2.20
N THR A 168 -12.72 7.69 -1.20
CA THR A 168 -13.98 7.49 -0.48
C THR A 168 -15.14 8.02 -1.31
N ILE A 169 -16.21 7.23 -1.40
CA ILE A 169 -17.40 7.49 -2.19
C ILE A 169 -18.43 8.23 -1.33
N GLY A 170 -18.73 9.48 -1.71
CA GLY A 170 -19.91 10.22 -1.27
C GLY A 170 -21.07 10.11 -2.26
N GLN A 171 -22.17 10.81 -2.01
CA GLN A 171 -23.35 10.75 -2.90
C GLN A 171 -23.04 11.21 -4.34
N ASN A 172 -22.35 12.34 -4.49
CA ASN A 172 -21.95 12.92 -5.78
C ASN A 172 -20.52 13.44 -5.75
N SER A 173 -19.72 12.92 -4.84
CA SER A 173 -18.35 13.34 -4.59
C SER A 173 -17.44 12.15 -4.39
N LEU A 174 -16.19 12.31 -4.78
CA LEU A 174 -15.10 11.41 -4.45
C LEU A 174 -14.04 12.20 -3.69
N SER A 175 -13.43 11.62 -2.68
CA SER A 175 -12.35 12.28 -1.94
C SER A 175 -11.34 11.27 -1.46
N GLY A 176 -10.06 11.54 -1.63
CA GLY A 176 -9.01 10.67 -1.14
C GLY A 176 -7.64 11.06 -1.65
N GLY A 177 -6.83 10.05 -1.94
CA GLY A 177 -5.45 10.22 -2.36
C GLY A 177 -5.13 9.50 -3.65
N TYR A 178 -3.97 9.83 -4.22
CA TYR A 178 -3.40 9.10 -5.34
C TYR A 178 -1.89 8.91 -5.18
N ASN A 179 -1.40 7.84 -5.78
CA ASN A 179 0.00 7.66 -6.12
C ASN A 179 0.11 7.54 -7.64
N ALA A 180 1.17 8.07 -8.23
CA ALA A 180 1.42 8.01 -9.66
C ALA A 180 2.86 7.59 -9.94
N PHE A 181 3.06 6.92 -11.06
CA PHE A 181 4.40 6.63 -11.56
C PHE A 181 4.43 6.54 -13.09
N ASN A 182 5.60 6.80 -13.66
CA ASN A 182 5.83 6.72 -15.10
C ASN A 182 6.80 5.58 -15.47
N GLY A 183 6.90 5.29 -16.76
CA GLY A 183 7.86 4.30 -17.29
C GLY A 183 9.34 4.66 -17.10
N LEU A 184 9.67 5.87 -16.64
CA LEU A 184 11.03 6.33 -16.34
C LEU A 184 11.40 6.20 -14.85
N GLY A 185 10.49 5.68 -14.01
CA GLY A 185 10.70 5.51 -12.56
C GLY A 185 10.41 6.75 -11.72
N GLY A 186 9.85 7.81 -12.30
CA GLY A 186 9.33 8.96 -11.56
C GLY A 186 8.11 8.55 -10.74
N THR A 187 8.00 9.07 -9.52
CA THR A 187 6.88 8.80 -8.62
C THR A 187 6.34 10.09 -8.01
N TRP A 188 5.02 10.15 -7.84
CA TRP A 188 4.32 11.29 -7.25
C TRP A 188 3.19 10.80 -6.36
N SER A 189 2.78 11.64 -5.42
CA SER A 189 1.59 11.40 -4.62
C SER A 189 0.87 12.72 -4.34
N GLY A 190 -0.38 12.59 -3.93
CA GLY A 190 -1.19 13.75 -3.65
C GLY A 190 -2.62 13.42 -3.24
N SER A 191 -3.46 14.44 -3.26
CA SER A 191 -4.89 14.34 -2.93
C SER A 191 -5.73 14.43 -4.20
N ALA A 192 -6.85 13.72 -4.18
CA ALA A 192 -7.81 13.67 -5.27
C ALA A 192 -9.21 14.03 -4.77
N SER A 193 -9.90 14.92 -5.48
CA SER A 193 -11.31 15.26 -5.21
C SER A 193 -12.12 15.19 -6.50
N GLY A 194 -13.15 14.36 -6.53
CA GLY A 194 -14.04 14.20 -7.67
C GLY A 194 -15.43 14.77 -7.42
N LYS A 195 -16.05 15.26 -8.48
CA LYS A 195 -17.47 15.63 -8.51
C LYS A 195 -18.14 15.03 -9.73
N ARG A 196 -19.39 14.60 -9.56
CA ARG A 196 -20.22 14.20 -10.69
C ARG A 196 -20.55 15.42 -11.55
N VAL A 197 -20.37 15.29 -12.85
CA VAL A 197 -20.81 16.28 -13.84
C VAL A 197 -22.23 15.90 -14.25
N ALA A 198 -23.17 16.84 -14.07
CA ALA A 198 -24.58 16.67 -14.41
C ALA A 198 -24.80 16.53 -15.92
#